data_AF-A0A285BHC4-F1
#
_entry.id   AF-A0A285BHC4-F1
#
_cell.length_a   1.000
_cell.length_b   1.000
_cell.length_c   1.000
_cell.angle_alpha   90.00
_cell.angle_beta   90.00
_cell.angle_gamma   90.00
#
_symmetry.space_group_name_H-M   'P 1'
#
loop_
_entity.id
_entity.type
_entity.pdbx_description
1 polymer ?
#
loop_
_entity_poly.entity_id
_entity_poly.type
_entity_poly.pdbx_seq_one_letter_code
_entity_poly.pdbx_strand_id
1 'polypeptide(L)' 'MPQITSKELMYLDDVLSLQEHMAKCLSDCATRLQDQQLKALCQNLSSRCQNNFNSMVRNLG' A
#
# COMPACT_ATOMS: atom_id res chain seq x y z
N MET A 1 24.66 -3.62 10.20
CA MET A 1 23.46 -2.99 9.62
C MET A 1 23.19 -1.73 10.41
N PRO A 2 22.85 -0.58 9.77
CA PRO A 2 22.40 0.58 10.53
C PRO A 2 21.24 0.14 11.42
N GLN A 3 21.35 0.41 12.73
CA GLN A 3 20.30 0.08 13.69
C GLN A 3 19.12 0.98 13.41
N ILE A 4 18.01 0.40 12.92
CA ILE A 4 16.75 1.13 12.76
C ILE A 4 16.32 1.57 14.17
N THR A 5 16.18 2.88 14.36
CA THR A 5 15.73 3.44 15.63
C THR A 5 14.26 3.12 15.88
N SER A 6 13.82 3.16 17.13
CA SER A 6 12.39 2.98 17.47
C SER A 6 11.48 3.96 16.72
N LYS A 7 11.95 5.19 16.47
CA LYS A 7 11.21 6.19 15.71
C LYS A 7 11.05 5.80 14.24
N GLU A 8 12.11 5.27 13.63
CA GLU A 8 12.06 4.77 12.25
C GLU A 8 11.17 3.53 12.13
N LEU A 9 11.17 2.63 13.13
CA LEU A 9 10.24 1.50 13.19
C LEU A 9 8.77 1.96 13.25
N MET A 10 8.47 2.98 14.05
CA MET A 10 7.10 3.55 14.10
C MET A 10 6.68 4.13 12.74
N TYR A 11 7.57 4.88 12.07
CA TYR A 11 7.28 5.38 10.73
C TYR A 11 7.06 4.27 9.70
N LEU A 12 7.81 3.17 9.81
CA LEU A 12 7.62 2.01 8.94
C LEU A 12 6.27 1.35 9.18
N ASP A 13 5.85 1.21 10.44
CA ASP A 13 4.53 0.68 10.82
C ASP A 13 3.38 1.55 10.29
N ASP A 14 3.50 2.87 10.44
CA ASP A 14 2.55 3.84 9.89
C ASP A 14 2.43 3.72 8.36
N VAL A 15 3.58 3.63 7.67
CA VAL A 15 3.62 3.53 6.21
C VAL A 15 3.08 2.19 5.72
N LEU A 16 3.38 1.09 6.41
CA LEU A 16 2.82 -0.23 6.12
C LEU A 16 1.29 -0.23 6.26
N SER A 17 0.80 0.28 7.38
CA SER A 17 -0.65 0.44 7.65
C SER A 17 -1.33 1.30 6.59
N LEU A 18 -0.67 2.40 6.17
CA LEU A 18 -1.18 3.26 5.10
C LEU A 18 -1.27 2.53 3.76
N GLN A 19 -0.23 1.78 3.35
CA GLN A 19 -0.26 1.04 2.08
C GLN A 19 -1.38 0.00 2.06
N GLU A 20 -1.56 -0.74 3.14
CA GLU A 20 -2.63 -1.73 3.27
C GLU A 20 -4.02 -1.07 3.17
N HIS A 21 -4.23 0.01 3.93
CA HIS A 21 -5.49 0.75 3.91
C HIS A 21 -5.79 1.33 2.51
N MET A 22 -4.78 1.92 1.85
CA MET A 22 -4.93 2.45 0.49
C MET A 22 -5.28 1.36 -0.51
N ALA A 23 -4.63 0.20 -0.46
CA ALA A 23 -4.94 -0.92 -1.35
C ALA A 23 -6.41 -1.32 -1.25
N LYS A 24 -6.94 -1.41 -0.02
CA LYS A 24 -8.36 -1.72 0.25
C LYS A 24 -9.28 -0.63 -0.28
N CYS A 25 -9.03 0.65 0.06
CA CYS A 25 -9.88 1.76 -0.40
C CYS A 25 -9.93 1.86 -1.93
N LEU A 26 -8.81 1.65 -2.61
CA LEU A 26 -8.74 1.69 -4.07
C LEU A 26 -9.46 0.50 -4.70
N SER A 27 -9.35 -0.69 -4.11
CA SER A 27 -10.11 -1.86 -4.53
C SER A 27 -11.62 -1.61 -4.37
N ASP A 28 -12.05 -1.11 -3.21
CA ASP A 28 -13.45 -0.77 -2.95
C ASP A 28 -13.96 0.30 -3.92
N CYS A 29 -13.16 1.33 -4.22
CA CYS A 29 -13.50 2.34 -5.22
C CYS A 29 -13.68 1.72 -6.61
N ALA A 30 -12.76 0.85 -7.05
CA ALA A 30 -12.85 0.14 -8.33
C ALA A 30 -14.13 -0.70 -8.47
N THR A 31 -14.66 -1.25 -7.37
CA THR A 31 -15.93 -2.01 -7.41
C THR A 31 -17.16 -1.12 -7.64
N ARG A 32 -17.09 0.16 -7.25
CA ARG A 32 -18.22 1.11 -7.34
C ARG A 32 -18.19 1.94 -8.62
N LEU A 33 -17.04 2.01 -9.29
CA LEU A 33 -16.86 2.76 -10.53
C LEU A 33 -17.49 2.03 -11.72
N GLN A 34 -18.26 2.78 -12.51
CA GLN A 34 -18.83 2.32 -13.78
C GLN A 34 -17.90 2.61 -14.96
N ASP A 35 -17.14 3.71 -14.86
CA ASP A 35 -16.14 4.09 -15.86
C ASP A 35 -14.98 3.08 -15.84
N GLN A 36 -14.72 2.46 -17.00
CA GLN A 36 -13.73 1.40 -17.13
C GLN A 36 -12.30 1.91 -16.99
N GLN A 37 -12.00 3.13 -17.43
CA GLN A 37 -10.66 3.70 -17.33
C GLN A 37 -10.32 4.05 -15.88
N LEU A 38 -11.27 4.65 -15.16
CA LEU A 38 -11.12 4.95 -13.73
C LEU A 38 -11.05 3.66 -12.91
N LYS A 39 -11.84 2.65 -13.24
CA LYS A 39 -11.78 1.33 -12.59
C LYS A 39 -10.39 0.70 -12.76
N ALA A 40 -9.87 0.67 -13.99
CA ALA A 40 -8.54 0.15 -14.28
C ALA A 40 -7.44 0.95 -13.55
N LEU A 41 -7.57 2.28 -13.49
CA LEU A 41 -6.66 3.13 -12.72
C LEU A 41 -6.67 2.76 -11.23
N CYS A 42 -7.85 2.63 -10.61
CA CYS A 42 -7.96 2.24 -9.21
C CYS A 42 -7.38 0.85 -8.93
N GLN A 43 -7.61 -0.12 -9.83
CA GLN A 43 -7.02 -1.47 -9.72
C GLN A 43 -5.48 -1.44 -9.83
N ASN A 44 -4.94 -0.65 -10.75
CA ASN A 44 -3.50 -0.47 -10.91
C ASN A 44 -2.87 0.18 -9.68
N LEU A 45 -3.51 1.22 -9.12
CA LEU A 45 -3.05 1.87 -7.90
C LEU A 45 -3.12 0.94 -6.69
N SER A 46 -4.20 0.17 -6.54
CA SER A 46 -4.34 -0.84 -5.48
C SER A 46 -3.21 -1.87 -5.55
N SER A 47 -2.94 -2.40 -6.75
CA SER A 47 -1.85 -3.34 -7.00
C SER A 47 -0.48 -2.75 -6.66
N ARG A 48 -0.27 -1.45 -6.96
CA ARG A 48 0.98 -0.75 -6.60
C ARG A 48 1.15 -0.64 -5.09
N CYS A 49 0.10 -0.31 -4.35
CA CYS A 49 0.13 -0.26 -2.89
C CYS A 49 0.47 -1.64 -2.29
N GLN A 50 -0.15 -2.71 -2.80
CA GLN A 50 0.14 -4.09 -2.36
C GLN A 50 1.62 -4.46 -2.63
N ASN A 51 2.14 -4.13 -3.82
CA ASN A 51 3.54 -4.39 -4.18
C ASN A 51 4.52 -3.61 -3.30
N ASN A 52 4.21 -2.35 -2.99
CA ASN A 52 5.01 -1.54 -2.08
C ASN A 52 5.03 -2.16 -0.69
N PHE A 53 3.87 -2.55 -0.15
CA PHE A 53 3.77 -3.24 1.14
C PHE A 53 4.64 -4.50 1.17
N ASN A 54 4.46 -5.40 0.19
CA ASN A 54 5.23 -6.64 0.11
C ASN A 54 6.75 -6.40 0.02
N SER A 55 7.15 -5.36 -0.73
CA SER A 55 8.56 -4.99 -0.87
C SER A 55 9.15 -4.44 0.44
N MET A 56 8.40 -3.62 1.16
CA MET A 56 8.82 -3.11 2.47
C MET A 56 8.92 -4.23 3.51
N VAL A 57 7.91 -5.08 3.62
CA VAL A 57 7.95 -6.25 4.54
C VAL A 57 9.13 -7.16 4.22
N ARG A 58 9.39 -7.44 2.94
CA ARG A 58 10.55 -8.25 2.52
C ARG A 58 11.89 -7.63 2.94
N ASN A 59 12.01 -6.32 2.92
CA ASN A 59 13.25 -5.62 3.30
C ASN A 59 13.39 -5.43 4.81
N LEU A 60 12.32 -5.66 5.59
CA LEU A 60 12.33 -5.63 7.05
C LEU A 60 12.56 -7.03 7.67
N GLY A 61 12.38 -8.11 6.88
CA GLY A 61 12.78 -9.48 7.23
C GLY A 61 14.16 -9.85 6.69
#